data_AF-A0A7S0UIP9-F1
#
_entry.id   AF-A0A7S0UIP9-F1
#
_cell.length_a   1.000
_cell.length_b   1.000
_cell.length_c   1.000
_cell.angle_alpha   90.00
_cell.angle_beta   90.00
_cell.angle_gamma   90.00
#
_symmetry.space_group_name_H-M   'P 1'
#
loop_
_entity.id
_entity.type
_entity.pdbx_description
1 polymer ?
#
loop_
_entity_poly.entity_id
_entity_poly.type
_entity_poly.pdbx_seq_one_letter_code
_entity_poly.pdbx_strand_id
1 'polypeptide(L)'
;GGQRGVWDYLKSRNCVVSIGIYSVLRFSVICLDDGLPLFMSTPIRSGGMGFTTELIGYALLGQGVILVLHILFFFPHLKRFFGPLGIFRICGYLCPFVCFFTPSLGDIQPHVSSAVLWIVIYSYMLVKAFAFSSGFTSVSLLVNNSAPKRVIGSINGMSQTCASLASAVAPAFAGNIFSLSLQMGRPWPLDFHLVFYVVAAISVVMLFMSFLLPESLQSRYDESQEADPRVQSESSHTVCDSEERV
;
A
#
# COMPACT_ATOMS: atom_id res chain seq x y z
N GLY A 1 -9.82 6.77 38.22
CA GLY A 1 -9.05 6.25 37.08
C GLY A 1 -9.49 6.99 35.85
N GLY A 2 -8.67 7.91 35.34
CA GLY A 2 -8.98 8.67 34.13
C GLY A 2 -8.82 7.78 32.90
N GLN A 3 -9.91 7.49 32.21
CA GLN A 3 -9.84 6.82 30.90
C GLN A 3 -9.06 7.71 29.93
N ARG A 4 -8.11 7.13 29.20
CA ARG A 4 -7.34 7.84 28.17
C ARG A 4 -8.28 8.46 27.13
N GLY A 5 -7.98 9.70 26.77
CA GLY A 5 -8.72 10.45 25.76
C GLY A 5 -8.37 9.96 24.35
N VAL A 6 -9.21 10.29 23.37
CA VAL A 6 -8.94 10.00 21.94
C VAL A 6 -7.56 10.53 21.52
N TRP A 7 -7.20 11.73 22.01
CA TRP A 7 -5.92 12.38 21.73
C TRP A 7 -4.71 11.58 22.23
N ASP A 8 -4.84 10.83 23.32
CA ASP A 8 -3.75 10.02 23.86
C ASP A 8 -3.47 8.81 22.96
N TYR A 9 -4.53 8.19 22.42
CA TYR A 9 -4.38 7.10 21.45
C TYR A 9 -3.87 7.60 20.09
N LEU A 10 -4.30 8.78 19.65
CA LEU A 10 -3.79 9.38 18.40
C LEU A 10 -2.30 9.71 18.47
N LYS A 11 -1.78 10.06 19.64
CA LYS A 11 -0.34 10.29 19.85
C LYS A 11 0.44 9.01 20.11
N SER A 12 -0.24 7.88 20.33
CA SER A 12 0.45 6.60 20.54
C SER A 12 1.24 6.22 19.30
N ARG A 13 2.49 5.79 19.50
CA ARG A 13 3.42 5.39 18.43
C ARG A 13 2.77 4.40 17.45
N ASN A 14 2.04 3.41 17.97
CA ASN A 14 1.41 2.36 17.18
C ASN A 14 0.32 2.90 16.25
N CYS A 15 -0.48 3.85 16.73
CA CYS A 15 -1.54 4.49 15.95
C CYS A 15 -0.94 5.40 14.86
N VAL A 16 0.02 6.26 15.24
CA VAL A 16 0.70 7.16 14.29
C VAL A 16 1.40 6.40 13.17
N VAL A 17 2.16 5.34 13.52
CA VAL A 17 2.86 4.51 12.53
C VAL A 17 1.86 3.80 11.61
N SER A 18 0.77 3.25 12.16
CA SER A 18 -0.26 2.57 11.35
C SER A 18 -0.97 3.53 10.39
N ILE A 19 -1.30 4.76 10.85
CA ILE A 19 -1.89 5.82 10.02
C ILE A 19 -0.92 6.29 8.93
N GLY A 20 0.36 6.45 9.28
CA GLY A 20 1.41 6.84 8.33
C GLY A 20 1.56 5.81 7.21
N ILE A 21 1.67 4.53 7.59
CA ILE A 21 1.74 3.41 6.64
C ILE A 21 0.49 3.33 5.77
N TYR A 22 -0.70 3.50 6.36
CA TYR A 22 -1.96 3.53 5.64
C TYR A 22 -1.96 4.61 4.55
N SER A 23 -1.44 5.80 4.88
CA SER A 23 -1.38 6.94 3.97
C SER A 23 -0.35 6.75 2.86
N VAL A 24 0.84 6.23 3.18
CA VAL A 24 1.88 5.93 2.18
C VAL A 24 1.42 4.84 1.22
N LEU A 25 0.81 3.76 1.74
CA LEU A 25 0.26 2.72 0.90
C LEU A 25 -0.83 3.28 -0.01
N ARG A 26 -1.74 4.12 0.52
CA ARG A 26 -2.78 4.75 -0.29
C ARG A 26 -2.19 5.62 -1.40
N PHE A 27 -1.15 6.38 -1.10
CA PHE A 27 -0.42 7.17 -2.09
C PHE A 27 0.12 6.28 -3.22
N SER A 28 0.85 5.21 -2.89
CA SER A 28 1.41 4.28 -3.87
C SER A 28 0.35 3.61 -4.74
N VAL A 29 -0.79 3.23 -4.14
CA VAL A 29 -1.94 2.67 -4.88
C VAL A 29 -2.43 3.64 -5.94
N ILE A 30 -2.70 4.89 -5.55
CA ILE A 30 -3.25 5.89 -6.48
C ILE A 30 -2.24 6.24 -7.57
N CYS A 31 -0.95 6.40 -7.24
CA CYS A 31 0.08 6.62 -8.25
C CYS A 31 0.13 5.49 -9.28
N LEU A 32 0.00 4.23 -8.85
CA LEU A 32 0.01 3.09 -9.76
C LEU A 32 -1.29 2.95 -10.54
N ASP A 33 -2.45 3.18 -9.92
CA ASP A 33 -3.76 3.08 -10.58
C ASP A 33 -3.98 4.18 -11.62
N ASP A 34 -3.45 5.40 -11.41
CA ASP A 34 -3.49 6.47 -12.41
C ASP A 34 -2.37 6.32 -13.45
N GLY A 35 -1.19 5.88 -13.02
CA GLY A 35 -0.03 5.69 -13.88
C GLY A 35 -0.21 4.54 -14.87
N LEU A 36 -0.94 3.49 -14.48
CA LEU A 36 -1.11 2.30 -15.30
C LEU A 36 -1.91 2.58 -16.60
N PRO A 37 -3.13 3.17 -16.60
CA PRO A 37 -3.84 3.55 -17.83
C PRO A 37 -3.03 4.49 -18.72
N LEU A 38 -2.33 5.45 -18.12
CA LEU A 38 -1.46 6.37 -18.84
C LEU A 38 -0.31 5.62 -19.54
N PHE A 39 0.28 4.64 -18.87
CA PHE A 39 1.28 3.76 -19.45
C PHE A 39 0.71 2.87 -20.55
N MET A 40 -0.51 2.35 -20.37
CA MET A 40 -1.17 1.55 -21.41
C MET A 40 -1.42 2.38 -22.68
N SER A 41 -1.83 3.64 -22.55
CA SER A 41 -2.11 4.54 -23.69
C SER A 41 -0.86 5.11 -24.35
N THR A 42 0.26 5.16 -23.62
CA THR A 42 1.52 5.71 -24.12
C THR A 42 2.00 4.93 -25.35
N PRO A 43 2.47 5.58 -26.44
CA PRO A 43 2.92 4.90 -27.65
C PRO A 43 4.05 3.90 -27.39
N ILE A 44 4.07 2.82 -28.17
CA ILE A 44 5.10 1.76 -28.10
C ILE A 44 6.51 2.34 -28.31
N ARG A 45 6.64 3.36 -29.18
CA ARG A 45 7.92 4.05 -29.43
C ARG A 45 8.48 4.75 -28.20
N SER A 46 7.63 5.08 -27.24
CA SER A 46 7.99 5.71 -25.97
C SER A 46 8.02 4.72 -24.81
N GLY A 47 7.93 3.41 -25.09
CA GLY A 47 7.98 2.33 -24.08
C GLY A 47 6.64 1.97 -23.42
N GLY A 48 5.53 2.56 -23.87
CA GLY A 48 4.19 2.17 -23.43
C GLY A 48 3.61 1.01 -24.23
N MET A 49 2.32 0.70 -24.04
CA MET A 49 1.65 -0.40 -24.75
C MET A 49 0.89 0.04 -26.01
N GLY A 50 0.67 1.35 -26.21
CA GLY A 50 -0.05 1.90 -27.36
C GLY A 50 -1.51 1.43 -27.46
N PHE A 51 -2.15 1.09 -26.33
CA PHE A 51 -3.52 0.61 -26.29
C PHE A 51 -4.52 1.72 -26.59
N THR A 52 -5.59 1.37 -27.31
CA THR A 52 -6.75 2.24 -27.50
C THR A 52 -7.57 2.33 -26.21
N THR A 53 -8.38 3.38 -26.07
CA THR A 53 -9.27 3.58 -24.92
C THR A 53 -10.17 2.37 -24.64
N GLU A 54 -10.62 1.66 -25.69
CA GLU A 54 -11.43 0.45 -25.57
C GLU A 54 -10.66 -0.70 -24.89
N LEU A 55 -9.41 -0.95 -25.31
CA LEU A 55 -8.56 -1.98 -24.73
C LEU A 55 -8.20 -1.67 -23.27
N ILE A 56 -7.94 -0.39 -22.96
CA ILE A 56 -7.75 0.07 -21.58
C ILE A 56 -9.00 -0.19 -20.75
N GLY A 57 -10.18 0.09 -21.31
CA GLY A 57 -11.47 -0.22 -20.68
C GLY A 57 -11.60 -1.71 -20.32
N TYR A 58 -11.29 -2.62 -21.25
CA TYR A 58 -11.32 -4.05 -20.96
C TYR A 58 -10.34 -4.47 -19.86
N ALA A 59 -9.12 -3.94 -19.86
CA ALA A 59 -8.13 -4.23 -18.83
C ALA A 59 -8.61 -3.77 -17.44
N LEU A 60 -9.18 -2.56 -17.34
CA LEU A 60 -9.68 -2.00 -16.09
C LEU A 60 -10.93 -2.74 -15.58
N LEU A 61 -11.85 -3.11 -16.48
CA LEU A 61 -13.01 -3.92 -16.14
C LEU A 61 -12.57 -5.27 -15.56
N GLY A 62 -11.64 -5.97 -16.23
CA GLY A 62 -11.10 -7.23 -15.72
C GLY A 62 -10.37 -7.06 -14.39
N GLN A 63 -9.59 -5.99 -14.21
CA GLN A 63 -8.97 -5.65 -12.93
C GLN A 63 -10.03 -5.49 -11.81
N GLY A 64 -11.16 -4.83 -12.10
CA GLY A 64 -12.26 -4.69 -11.14
C GLY A 64 -12.85 -6.02 -10.72
N VAL A 65 -13.12 -6.92 -11.68
CA VAL A 65 -13.61 -8.29 -11.39
C VAL A 65 -12.61 -9.06 -10.54
N ILE A 66 -11.32 -9.04 -10.91
CA ILE A 66 -10.24 -9.67 -10.15
C ILE A 66 -10.20 -9.14 -8.72
N LEU A 67 -10.30 -7.82 -8.53
CA LEU A 67 -10.28 -7.19 -7.22
C LEU A 67 -11.44 -7.67 -6.33
N VAL A 68 -12.66 -7.72 -6.87
CA VAL A 68 -13.85 -8.19 -6.13
C VAL A 68 -13.70 -9.65 -5.73
N LEU A 69 -13.30 -10.52 -6.65
CA LEU A 69 -13.08 -11.94 -6.36
C LEU A 69 -11.96 -12.13 -5.32
N HIS A 70 -10.88 -11.34 -5.43
CA HIS A 70 -9.77 -11.37 -4.50
C HIS A 70 -10.19 -11.02 -3.06
N ILE A 71 -10.96 -9.93 -2.89
CA ILE A 71 -11.40 -9.49 -1.55
C ILE A 71 -12.43 -10.46 -0.96
N LEU A 72 -13.38 -10.97 -1.76
CA LEU A 72 -14.44 -11.84 -1.26
C LEU A 72 -13.97 -13.26 -0.95
N PHE A 73 -13.12 -13.83 -1.80
CA PHE A 73 -12.72 -15.23 -1.69
C PHE A 73 -11.30 -15.39 -1.17
N PHE A 74 -10.31 -14.67 -1.69
CA PHE A 74 -8.90 -14.94 -1.36
C PHE A 74 -8.46 -14.32 -0.03
N PHE A 75 -8.82 -13.06 0.24
CA PHE A 75 -8.38 -12.36 1.44
C PHE A 75 -8.83 -13.04 2.76
N PRO A 76 -10.08 -13.52 2.92
CA PRO A 76 -10.50 -14.19 4.15
C PRO A 76 -9.72 -15.47 4.43
N HIS A 77 -9.40 -16.24 3.39
CA HIS A 77 -8.56 -17.44 3.51
C HIS A 77 -7.15 -17.05 3.93
N LEU A 78 -6.56 -16.06 3.27
CA LEU A 78 -5.21 -15.59 3.58
C LEU A 78 -5.10 -15.12 5.03
N LYS A 79 -6.11 -14.37 5.51
CA LYS A 79 -6.19 -13.85 6.88
C LYS A 79 -6.18 -14.98 7.92
N ARG A 80 -6.83 -16.11 7.63
CA ARG A 80 -6.88 -17.27 8.54
C ARG A 80 -5.51 -17.91 8.74
N PHE A 81 -4.66 -17.91 7.72
CA PHE A 81 -3.34 -18.55 7.78
C PHE A 81 -2.23 -17.62 8.28
N PHE A 82 -2.17 -16.39 7.78
CA PHE A 82 -1.04 -15.49 8.00
C PHE A 82 -1.32 -14.37 9.02
N GLY A 83 -2.57 -14.16 9.40
CA GLY A 83 -2.98 -12.99 10.18
C GLY A 83 -2.80 -11.66 9.44
N PRO A 84 -3.26 -10.54 10.00
CA PRO A 84 -3.18 -9.24 9.33
C PRO A 84 -1.74 -8.74 9.17
N LEU A 85 -0.88 -8.93 10.19
CA LEU A 85 0.50 -8.47 10.13
C LEU A 85 1.36 -9.28 9.16
N GLY A 86 1.20 -10.61 9.13
CA GLY A 86 1.91 -11.47 8.18
C GLY A 86 1.56 -11.14 6.73
N ILE A 87 0.27 -10.96 6.43
CA ILE A 87 -0.17 -10.49 5.10
C ILE A 87 0.45 -9.14 4.77
N PHE A 88 0.41 -8.19 5.72
CA PHE A 88 0.95 -6.86 5.49
C PHE A 88 2.45 -6.88 5.17
N ARG A 89 3.24 -7.71 5.87
CA ARG A 89 4.67 -7.91 5.58
C ARG A 89 4.89 -8.50 4.19
N ILE A 90 4.15 -9.54 3.80
CA ILE A 90 4.22 -10.14 2.45
C ILE A 90 3.88 -9.10 1.38
N CYS A 91 2.81 -8.33 1.59
CA CYS A 91 2.41 -7.24 0.70
C CYS A 91 3.49 -6.16 0.62
N GLY A 92 4.15 -5.85 1.73
CA GLY A 92 5.28 -4.91 1.77
C GLY A 92 6.41 -5.29 0.82
N TYR A 93 6.71 -6.58 0.66
CA TYR A 93 7.70 -7.04 -0.32
C TYR A 93 7.16 -7.07 -1.75
N LEU A 94 5.88 -7.39 -1.92
CA LEU A 94 5.26 -7.50 -3.25
C LEU A 94 4.97 -6.13 -3.89
N CYS A 95 4.61 -5.10 -3.12
CA CYS A 95 4.34 -3.76 -3.65
C CYS A 95 5.51 -3.19 -4.48
N PRO A 96 6.75 -3.09 -3.95
CA PRO A 96 7.87 -2.58 -4.74
C PRO A 96 8.21 -3.49 -5.92
N PHE A 97 8.05 -4.81 -5.78
CA PHE A 97 8.22 -5.76 -6.88
C PHE A 97 7.24 -5.47 -8.03
N VAL A 98 5.94 -5.34 -7.72
CA VAL A 98 4.91 -5.02 -8.73
C VAL A 98 5.21 -3.70 -9.43
N CYS A 99 5.56 -2.65 -8.67
CA CYS A 99 5.93 -1.36 -9.24
C CYS A 99 7.15 -1.48 -10.16
N PHE A 100 8.20 -2.20 -9.74
CA PHE A 100 9.43 -2.36 -10.51
C PHE A 100 9.21 -3.11 -11.84
N PHE A 101 8.34 -4.13 -11.85
CA PHE A 101 8.05 -4.95 -13.03
C PHE A 101 6.92 -4.40 -13.92
N THR A 102 6.23 -3.34 -13.49
CA THR A 102 5.17 -2.70 -14.31
C THR A 102 5.64 -2.32 -15.72
N PRO A 103 6.78 -1.61 -15.91
CA PRO A 103 7.19 -1.18 -17.24
C PRO A 103 7.60 -2.35 -18.16
N SER A 104 7.98 -3.51 -17.61
CA SER A 104 8.29 -4.71 -18.39
C SER A 104 7.11 -5.22 -19.23
N LEU A 105 5.87 -4.84 -18.90
CA LEU A 105 4.71 -5.13 -19.74
C LEU A 105 4.80 -4.47 -21.13
N GLY A 106 5.37 -3.26 -21.20
CA GLY A 106 5.60 -2.54 -22.45
C GLY A 106 6.70 -3.18 -23.28
N ASP A 107 7.79 -3.61 -22.63
CA ASP A 107 8.90 -4.28 -23.29
C ASP A 107 8.49 -5.64 -23.90
N ILE A 108 7.59 -6.37 -23.25
CA ILE A 108 7.12 -7.68 -23.72
C ILE A 108 6.10 -7.55 -24.86
N GLN A 109 5.31 -6.47 -24.88
CA GLN A 109 4.21 -6.25 -25.83
C GLN A 109 4.57 -6.46 -27.32
N PRO A 110 5.71 -5.97 -27.86
CA PRO A 110 6.08 -6.19 -29.26
C PRO A 110 6.56 -7.61 -29.57
N HIS A 111 6.87 -8.43 -28.57
CA HIS A 111 7.52 -9.74 -28.75
C HIS A 111 6.57 -10.93 -28.58
N VAL A 112 5.32 -10.70 -28.17
CA VAL A 112 4.35 -11.77 -27.87
C VAL A 112 3.08 -11.63 -28.70
N SER A 113 2.34 -12.73 -28.83
CA SER A 113 1.01 -12.70 -29.45
C SER A 113 0.00 -11.99 -28.54
N SER A 114 -1.07 -11.44 -29.12
CA SER A 114 -2.11 -10.73 -28.38
C SER A 114 -2.74 -11.59 -27.27
N ALA A 115 -2.95 -12.89 -27.52
CA ALA A 115 -3.51 -13.81 -26.52
C ALA A 115 -2.60 -13.96 -25.30
N VAL A 116 -1.29 -14.12 -25.53
CA VAL A 116 -0.29 -14.24 -24.45
C VAL A 116 -0.19 -12.92 -23.68
N LEU A 117 -0.22 -11.77 -24.36
CA LEU A 117 -0.19 -10.46 -23.72
C LEU A 117 -1.35 -10.28 -22.74
N TRP A 118 -2.57 -10.63 -23.13
CA TRP A 118 -3.74 -10.53 -22.25
C TRP A 118 -3.65 -11.44 -21.02
N ILE A 119 -3.11 -12.65 -21.18
CA ILE A 119 -2.85 -13.57 -20.05
C ILE A 119 -1.84 -12.94 -19.09
N VAL A 120 -0.76 -12.36 -19.62
CA VAL A 120 0.27 -11.68 -18.81
C VAL A 120 -0.31 -10.48 -18.08
N ILE A 121 -1.11 -9.64 -18.76
CA ILE A 121 -1.77 -8.47 -18.15
C ILE A 121 -2.68 -8.91 -16.99
N TYR A 122 -3.56 -9.89 -17.19
CA TYR A 122 -4.46 -10.32 -16.12
C TYR A 122 -3.73 -11.02 -14.98
N SER A 123 -2.66 -11.76 -15.28
CA SER A 123 -1.79 -12.35 -14.26
C SER A 123 -1.10 -11.26 -13.45
N TYR A 124 -0.59 -10.21 -14.10
CA TYR A 124 -0.06 -9.03 -13.43
C TYR A 124 -1.11 -8.33 -12.57
N MET A 125 -2.34 -8.14 -13.07
CA MET A 125 -3.43 -7.51 -12.30
C MET A 125 -3.80 -8.34 -11.06
N LEU A 126 -3.73 -9.66 -11.14
CA LEU A 126 -3.95 -10.55 -10.00
C LEU A 126 -2.88 -10.37 -8.92
N VAL A 127 -1.60 -10.33 -9.32
CA VAL A 127 -0.50 -10.07 -8.38
C VAL A 127 -0.58 -8.66 -7.80
N LYS A 128 -0.92 -7.65 -8.62
CA LYS A 128 -1.16 -6.28 -8.17
C LYS A 128 -2.30 -6.23 -7.14
N ALA A 129 -3.43 -6.88 -7.42
CA ALA A 129 -4.56 -6.96 -6.50
C ALA A 129 -4.15 -7.62 -5.19
N PHE A 130 -3.37 -8.70 -5.23
CA PHE A 130 -2.84 -9.34 -4.04
C PHE A 130 -1.97 -8.37 -3.21
N ALA A 131 -0.99 -7.71 -3.84
CA ALA A 131 -0.05 -6.83 -3.16
C ALA A 131 -0.74 -5.62 -2.52
N PHE A 132 -1.53 -4.88 -3.31
CA PHE A 132 -2.07 -3.61 -2.86
C PHE A 132 -3.38 -3.74 -2.09
N SER A 133 -4.32 -4.57 -2.56
CA SER A 133 -5.63 -4.71 -1.90
C SER A 133 -5.53 -5.46 -0.58
N SER A 134 -4.76 -6.55 -0.53
CA SER A 134 -4.54 -7.27 0.74
C SER A 134 -3.72 -6.42 1.70
N GLY A 135 -2.71 -5.69 1.19
CA GLY A 135 -1.95 -4.72 1.97
C GLY A 135 -2.87 -3.70 2.62
N PHE A 136 -3.75 -3.08 1.83
CA PHE A 136 -4.69 -2.04 2.28
C PHE A 136 -5.68 -2.57 3.32
N THR A 137 -6.22 -3.75 3.09
CA THR A 137 -7.15 -4.39 4.02
C THR A 137 -6.45 -4.76 5.32
N SER A 138 -5.22 -5.26 5.25
CA SER A 138 -4.43 -5.62 6.43
C SER A 138 -4.03 -4.39 7.25
N VAL A 139 -3.54 -3.31 6.64
CA VAL A 139 -3.22 -2.08 7.40
C VAL A 139 -4.48 -1.45 8.01
N SER A 140 -5.63 -1.53 7.32
CA SER A 140 -6.91 -1.12 7.89
C SER A 140 -7.25 -1.93 9.14
N LEU A 141 -6.98 -3.24 9.15
CA LEU A 141 -7.14 -4.08 10.33
C LEU A 141 -6.15 -3.72 11.44
N LEU A 142 -4.90 -3.40 11.12
CA LEU A 142 -3.88 -2.99 12.10
C LEU A 142 -4.24 -1.66 12.79
N VAL A 143 -4.70 -0.66 12.02
CA VAL A 143 -5.26 0.60 12.56
C VAL A 143 -6.45 0.31 13.49
N ASN A 144 -7.31 -0.62 13.09
CA ASN A 144 -8.44 -1.02 13.92
C ASN A 144 -8.01 -1.79 15.19
N ASN A 145 -6.86 -2.46 15.16
CA ASN A 145 -6.31 -3.20 16.30
C ASN A 145 -5.48 -2.30 17.23
N SER A 146 -5.09 -1.10 16.83
CA SER A 146 -4.27 -0.20 17.64
C SER A 146 -5.04 0.54 18.73
N ALA A 147 -6.36 0.36 18.83
CA ALA A 147 -7.20 1.13 19.73
C ALA A 147 -8.49 0.42 20.17
N PRO A 148 -9.07 0.83 21.32
CA PRO A 148 -10.31 0.28 21.82
C PRO A 148 -11.51 0.69 20.97
N LYS A 149 -12.59 -0.09 21.04
CA LYS A 149 -13.79 0.10 20.19
C LYS A 149 -14.41 1.49 20.35
N ARG A 150 -14.30 2.08 21.54
CA ARG A 150 -14.84 3.42 21.85
C ARG A 150 -14.24 4.55 21.00
N VAL A 151 -12.96 4.46 20.62
CA VAL A 151 -12.24 5.56 19.92
C VAL A 151 -11.87 5.22 18.48
N ILE A 152 -12.19 4.00 18.04
CA ILE A 152 -11.82 3.47 16.72
C ILE A 152 -12.44 4.27 15.57
N GLY A 153 -13.63 4.86 15.78
CA GLY A 153 -14.28 5.72 14.79
C GLY A 153 -13.45 6.96 14.49
N SER A 154 -12.96 7.64 15.53
CA SER A 154 -12.09 8.83 15.39
C SER A 154 -10.77 8.49 14.73
N ILE A 155 -10.19 7.33 15.06
CA ILE A 155 -8.91 6.86 14.47
C ILE A 155 -9.08 6.52 12.98
N ASN A 156 -10.14 5.81 12.60
CA ASN A 156 -10.43 5.57 11.19
C ASN A 156 -10.74 6.87 10.44
N GLY A 157 -11.45 7.81 11.07
CA GLY A 157 -11.68 9.14 10.51
C GLY A 157 -10.36 9.84 10.17
N MET A 158 -9.44 9.92 11.15
CA MET A 158 -8.12 10.52 10.93
C MET A 158 -7.30 9.77 9.87
N SER A 159 -7.32 8.44 9.90
CA SER A 159 -6.66 7.60 8.89
C SER A 159 -7.18 7.90 7.48
N GLN A 160 -8.49 7.99 7.32
CA GLN A 160 -9.13 8.30 6.04
C GLN A 160 -8.84 9.73 5.59
N THR A 161 -8.80 10.71 6.51
CA THR A 161 -8.40 12.09 6.17
C THR A 161 -6.98 12.13 5.62
N CYS A 162 -6.01 11.49 6.29
CA CYS A 162 -4.62 11.41 5.83
C CYS A 162 -4.51 10.67 4.48
N ALA A 163 -5.22 9.56 4.32
CA ALA A 163 -5.28 8.82 3.06
C ALA A 163 -5.92 9.61 1.92
N SER A 164 -6.94 10.42 2.21
CA SER A 164 -7.60 11.28 1.22
C SER A 164 -6.66 12.40 0.78
N LEU A 165 -5.93 13.00 1.72
CA LEU A 165 -4.89 13.98 1.40
C LEU A 165 -3.79 13.36 0.52
N ALA A 166 -3.31 12.16 0.88
CA ALA A 166 -2.34 11.42 0.08
C ALA A 166 -2.88 11.14 -1.34
N SER A 167 -4.14 10.71 -1.44
CA SER A 167 -4.81 10.45 -2.72
C SER A 167 -4.99 11.71 -3.57
N ALA A 168 -5.17 12.88 -2.95
CA ALA A 168 -5.30 14.14 -3.67
C ALA A 168 -3.97 14.61 -4.27
N VAL A 169 -2.85 14.35 -3.58
CA VAL A 169 -1.51 14.76 -4.03
C VAL A 169 -0.90 13.75 -5.02
N ALA A 170 -1.26 12.47 -4.91
CA ALA A 170 -0.68 11.38 -5.70
C ALA A 170 -0.75 11.57 -7.23
N PRO A 171 -1.87 11.98 -7.85
CA PRO A 171 -1.96 12.15 -9.30
C PRO A 171 -1.09 13.29 -9.80
N ALA A 172 -1.07 14.41 -9.07
CA ALA A 172 -0.22 15.56 -9.39
C ALA A 172 1.27 15.17 -9.30
N PHE A 173 1.66 14.44 -8.27
CA PHE A 173 3.01 13.92 -8.13
C PHE A 173 3.40 12.98 -9.27
N ALA A 174 2.57 11.96 -9.54
CA ALA A 174 2.81 10.99 -10.60
C ALA A 174 2.90 11.67 -11.99
N GLY A 175 1.98 12.60 -12.29
CA GLY A 175 1.98 13.35 -13.54
C GLY A 175 3.20 14.25 -13.72
N ASN A 176 3.68 14.89 -12.66
CA ASN A 176 4.92 15.68 -12.71
C ASN A 176 6.14 14.79 -12.99
N ILE A 177 6.29 13.66 -12.31
CA ILE A 177 7.40 12.74 -12.55
C ILE A 177 7.31 12.14 -13.96
N PHE A 178 6.11 11.79 -14.42
CA PHE A 178 5.90 11.26 -15.77
C PHE A 178 6.26 12.28 -16.85
N SER A 179 5.87 13.54 -16.66
CA SER A 179 6.24 14.63 -17.58
C SER A 179 7.75 14.87 -17.60
N LEU A 180 8.40 14.86 -16.43
CA LEU A 180 9.86 14.99 -16.30
C LEU A 180 10.60 13.84 -16.97
N SER A 181 10.10 12.61 -16.81
CA SER A 181 10.64 11.40 -17.43
C SER A 181 10.59 11.49 -18.96
N LEU A 182 9.51 12.00 -19.55
CA LEU A 182 9.38 12.20 -20.99
C LEU A 182 10.27 13.35 -21.52
N GLN A 183 10.42 14.45 -20.78
CA GLN A 183 11.20 15.61 -21.21
C GLN A 183 12.70 15.37 -21.18
N MET A 184 13.18 14.53 -20.27
CA MET A 184 14.62 14.34 -20.07
C MET A 184 15.29 13.57 -21.22
N GLY A 185 14.57 12.75 -21.99
CA GLY A 185 15.12 12.03 -23.16
C GLY A 185 16.44 11.29 -22.88
N ARG A 186 16.63 10.82 -21.64
CA ARG A 186 17.90 10.26 -21.15
C ARG A 186 17.91 8.76 -21.38
N PRO A 187 19.04 8.16 -21.82
CA PRO A 187 19.11 6.73 -22.03
C PRO A 187 18.75 5.95 -20.74
N TRP A 188 18.28 4.72 -20.96
CA TRP A 188 18.07 3.68 -19.95
C TRP A 188 19.06 3.80 -18.78
N PRO A 189 18.62 3.89 -17.50
CA PRO A 189 17.30 3.56 -16.93
C PRO A 189 16.39 4.77 -16.55
N LEU A 190 16.73 6.00 -16.95
CA LEU A 190 16.02 7.23 -16.53
C LEU A 190 14.88 7.67 -17.48
N ASP A 191 14.55 6.84 -18.48
CA ASP A 191 13.43 7.00 -19.40
C ASP A 191 12.06 6.81 -18.68
N PHE A 192 11.00 6.40 -19.38
CA PHE A 192 9.64 6.15 -18.89
C PHE A 192 9.54 5.26 -17.63
N HIS A 193 10.55 4.43 -17.38
CA HIS A 193 10.67 3.59 -16.19
C HIS A 193 10.80 4.37 -14.87
N LEU A 194 11.27 5.63 -14.93
CA LEU A 194 11.57 6.45 -13.76
C LEU A 194 10.38 6.57 -12.81
N VAL A 195 9.17 6.79 -13.35
CA VAL A 195 7.95 6.92 -12.52
C VAL A 195 7.72 5.66 -11.70
N PHE A 196 7.83 4.51 -12.35
CA PHE A 196 7.64 3.21 -11.70
C PHE A 196 8.72 2.91 -10.67
N TYR A 197 9.97 3.31 -10.93
CA TYR A 197 11.07 3.17 -9.97
C TYR A 197 10.93 4.11 -8.78
N VAL A 198 10.42 5.33 -8.97
CA VAL A 198 10.12 6.22 -7.85
C VAL A 198 8.99 5.66 -6.99
N VAL A 199 7.91 5.15 -7.60
CA VAL A 199 6.82 4.51 -6.85
C VAL A 199 7.30 3.22 -6.16
N ALA A 200 8.21 2.47 -6.79
CA ALA A 200 8.87 1.33 -6.16
C ALA A 200 9.71 1.75 -4.95
N ALA A 201 10.48 2.83 -5.06
CA ALA A 201 11.26 3.37 -3.93
C ALA A 201 10.35 3.83 -2.77
N ILE A 202 9.23 4.50 -3.06
CA ILE A 202 8.23 4.86 -2.04
C ILE A 202 7.65 3.60 -1.39
N SER A 203 7.39 2.56 -2.17
CA SER A 203 6.91 1.26 -1.66
C SER A 203 7.97 0.54 -0.82
N VAL A 204 9.26 0.72 -1.09
CA VAL A 204 10.36 0.26 -0.24
C VAL A 204 10.39 1.02 1.10
N VAL A 205 10.16 2.33 1.09
CA VAL A 205 10.02 3.11 2.35
C VAL A 205 8.84 2.56 3.17
N MET A 206 7.71 2.27 2.53
CA MET A 206 6.57 1.63 3.19
C MET A 206 6.94 0.26 3.77
N LEU A 207 7.72 -0.56 3.06
CA LEU A 207 8.23 -1.83 3.56
C LEU A 207 9.11 -1.62 4.80
N PHE A 208 10.00 -0.64 4.81
CA PHE A 208 10.80 -0.31 5.99
C PHE A 208 9.91 0.11 7.16
N MET A 209 8.90 0.95 6.91
CA MET A 209 7.91 1.35 7.91
C MET A 209 7.12 0.14 8.45
N SER A 210 6.91 -0.90 7.64
CA SER A 210 6.25 -2.14 8.07
C SER A 210 6.99 -2.85 9.21
N PHE A 211 8.33 -2.78 9.24
CA PHE A 211 9.12 -3.38 10.33
C PHE A 211 9.03 -2.60 11.64
N LEU A 212 8.57 -1.35 11.62
CA LEU A 212 8.30 -0.58 12.83
C LEU A 212 6.97 -0.97 13.50
N LEU A 213 6.12 -1.78 12.86
CA LEU A 213 4.87 -2.27 13.45
C LEU A 213 5.16 -3.37 14.49
N PRO A 214 4.78 -3.17 15.76
CA PRO A 214 4.94 -4.20 16.78
C PRO A 214 3.97 -5.37 16.55
N GLU A 215 4.41 -6.56 16.92
CA GLU A 215 3.61 -7.80 16.77
C GLU A 215 2.33 -7.79 17.60
N SER A 216 2.25 -6.91 18.61
CA SER A 216 1.05 -6.67 19.42
C SER A 216 -0.17 -6.22 18.61
N LEU A 217 0.02 -5.67 17.40
CA LEU A 217 -1.09 -5.24 16.53
C LEU A 217 -1.73 -6.39 15.73
N GLN A 218 -1.12 -7.58 15.77
CA GLN A 218 -1.68 -8.77 15.12
C GLN A 218 -3.00 -9.20 15.75
N SER A 219 -3.11 -9.10 17.08
CA SER A 219 -4.34 -9.33 17.82
C SER A 219 -5.13 -8.04 18.01
N ARG A 220 -6.42 -8.18 18.30
CA ARG A 220 -7.28 -7.05 18.63
C ARG A 220 -6.81 -6.41 19.94
N TYR A 221 -6.90 -5.08 20.03
CA TYR A 221 -6.69 -4.33 21.28
C TYR A 221 -7.44 -4.99 22.44
N ASP A 222 -6.71 -5.34 23.49
CA ASP A 222 -7.26 -5.96 24.70
C ASP A 222 -7.52 -4.89 25.77
N GLU A 223 -8.79 -4.58 25.98
CA GLU A 223 -9.22 -3.58 26.97
C GLU A 223 -8.91 -4.00 28.42
N SER A 224 -8.66 -5.29 28.68
CA SER A 224 -8.32 -5.79 30.02
C SER A 224 -6.91 -5.41 30.47
N GLN A 225 -5.97 -5.22 29.55
CA GLN A 225 -4.59 -4.78 29.85
C GLN A 225 -4.53 -3.33 30.34
N GLU A 226 -5.52 -2.50 29.97
CA GLU A 226 -5.63 -1.12 30.43
C GLU A 226 -6.26 -1.00 31.83
N ALA A 227 -6.96 -2.05 32.27
CA ALA A 227 -7.57 -2.14 33.60
C ALA A 227 -6.63 -2.71 34.68
N ASP A 228 -5.53 -3.38 34.29
CA ASP A 228 -4.55 -3.94 35.23
C ASP A 228 -3.39 -2.96 35.51
N PRO A 229 -3.33 -2.35 36.72
CA PRO A 229 -2.27 -1.41 37.08
C PRO A 229 -0.86 -2.02 37.10
N ARG A 230 -0.69 -3.36 37.08
CA ARG A 230 0.64 -4.01 37.06
C ARG A 230 1.33 -3.97 35.70
N VAL A 231 0.57 -3.89 34.61
CA VAL A 231 1.13 -3.82 33.24
C VAL A 231 1.58 -2.40 32.88
N GLN A 232 0.96 -1.37 33.48
CA GLN A 232 1.38 0.03 33.33
C GLN A 232 2.75 0.31 33.97
N SER A 233 3.13 -0.40 35.03
CA SER A 233 4.47 -0.27 35.64
C SER A 233 5.58 -0.88 34.78
N GLU A 234 5.36 -2.03 34.14
CA GLU A 234 6.36 -2.64 33.26
C GLU A 234 6.59 -1.85 31.96
N SER A 235 5.52 -1.28 31.39
CA SER A 235 5.59 -0.39 30.22
C SER A 235 6.38 0.90 30.52
N SER A 236 6.19 1.50 31.70
CA SER A 236 6.94 2.70 32.11
C SER A 236 8.42 2.40 32.37
N HIS A 237 8.75 1.22 32.93
CA HIS A 237 10.14 0.80 33.14
C HIS A 237 10.87 0.49 31.83
N THR A 238 10.19 -0.11 30.84
CA THR A 238 10.82 -0.44 29.54
C THR A 238 11.10 0.81 28.70
N VAL A 239 10.28 1.87 28.84
CA VAL A 239 10.50 3.15 28.14
C VAL A 239 11.65 3.94 28.77
N CYS A 240 11.75 4.00 30.11
CA CYS A 240 12.93 4.60 30.76
C CYS A 240 14.23 3.86 30.43
N ASP A 241 14.23 2.52 30.41
CA ASP A 241 15.42 1.71 30.09
C ASP A 241 15.91 1.86 28.63
N SER A 242 15.06 2.37 27.74
CA SER A 242 15.41 2.63 26.34
C SER A 242 15.81 4.08 26.06
N GLU A 243 15.40 5.04 26.89
CA GLU A 243 15.89 6.42 26.85
C GLU A 243 17.22 6.62 27.61
N GLU A 244 17.55 5.78 28.60
CA GLU A 244 18.86 5.80 29.28
C GLU A 244 19.99 5.08 28.50
N ARG A 245 19.65 4.43 27.38
CA ARG A 245 20.60 3.66 26.57
C ARG A 245 20.94 4.31 25.21
N VAL A 246 20.72 5.62 25.09
CA VAL A 246 21.15 6.47 23.97
C VAL A 246 22.20 7.47 24.45
#